data_AF-A0A1N6N9S7-F1
#
_entry.id   AF-A0A1N6N9S7-F1
#
_cell.length_a   1.000
_cell.length_b   1.000
_cell.length_c   1.000
_cell.angle_alpha   90.00
_cell.angle_beta   90.00
_cell.angle_gamma   90.00
#
_symmetry.space_group_name_H-M   'P 1'
#
loop_
_entity.id
_entity.type
_entity.pdbx_description
1 polymer ?
#
loop_
_entity_poly.entity_id
_entity_poly.type
_entity_poly.pdbx_seq_one_letter_code
_entity_poly.pdbx_strand_id
1 'polypeptide(L)'
;MFQLHPRLAADTCWLGDLPLCRVLLARDSQYPWLILVPRVAELREIHHLSADLRHQLMDESCLVAEVMETVLQPDKINVGALGNLVPQLHLHHVARFTSDIAWPGPIWGAHPSVPYADKEMQTQVAYWRERLCAVSCFTSGSE
;
A
#
# COMPACT_ATOMS: atom_id res chain seq x y z
N MET A 1 10.86 9.68 16.43
CA MET A 1 9.39 9.75 16.18
C MET A 1 9.16 9.33 14.74
N PHE A 2 8.09 8.58 14.44
CA PHE A 2 7.78 8.22 13.05
C PHE A 2 7.35 9.47 12.26
N GLN A 3 7.85 9.60 11.04
CA GLN A 3 7.41 10.57 10.04
C GLN A 3 7.39 9.88 8.68
N LEU A 4 6.32 10.08 7.90
CA LEU A 4 6.25 9.53 6.55
C LEU A 4 7.28 10.23 5.66
N HIS A 5 8.03 9.45 4.88
CA HIS A 5 9.04 9.97 3.97
C HIS A 5 8.39 10.91 2.94
N PRO A 6 8.98 12.08 2.63
CA PRO A 6 8.36 13.08 1.74
C PRO A 6 7.98 12.55 0.36
N ARG A 7 8.80 11.65 -0.20
CA ARG A 7 8.49 11.00 -1.49
C ARG A 7 7.25 10.10 -1.42
N LEU A 8 7.08 9.33 -0.34
CA LEU A 8 5.87 8.53 -0.15
C LEU A 8 4.66 9.45 0.05
N ALA A 9 4.81 10.54 0.80
CA ALA A 9 3.74 11.52 0.98
C ALA A 9 3.31 12.18 -0.35
N ALA A 10 4.26 12.47 -1.25
CA ALA A 10 3.98 13.05 -2.56
C ALA A 10 3.32 12.05 -3.52
N ASP A 11 3.80 10.80 -3.55
CA ASP A 11 3.38 9.79 -4.52
C ASP A 11 2.15 8.98 -4.07
N THR A 12 1.60 9.25 -2.88
CA THR A 12 0.48 8.50 -2.31
C THR A 12 -0.59 9.41 -1.69
N CYS A 13 -1.70 8.81 -1.27
CA CYS A 13 -2.68 9.39 -0.37
C CYS A 13 -2.88 8.49 0.85
N TRP A 14 -3.07 9.12 2.01
CA TRP A 14 -3.26 8.41 3.26
C TRP A 14 -4.70 7.93 3.42
N LEU A 15 -4.88 6.61 3.52
CA LEU A 15 -6.18 5.99 3.73
C LEU A 15 -6.52 5.91 5.22
N GLY A 16 -5.56 5.50 6.03
CA GLY A 16 -5.71 5.29 7.47
C GLY A 16 -4.55 4.50 8.04
N ASP A 17 -4.77 3.91 9.20
CA ASP A 17 -3.76 3.26 10.02
C ASP A 17 -4.29 1.92 10.54
N LEU A 18 -3.51 0.85 10.32
CA LEU A 18 -3.58 -0.43 11.03
C LEU A 18 -2.75 -0.35 12.32
N PRO A 19 -2.77 -1.35 13.23
CA PRO A 19 -2.02 -1.30 14.49
C PRO A 19 -0.54 -0.91 14.34
N LEU A 20 0.16 -1.46 13.35
CA LEU A 20 1.55 -1.15 13.03
C LEU A 20 1.69 -0.22 11.82
N CYS A 21 1.00 -0.52 10.71
CA CYS A 21 1.25 0.15 9.43
C CYS A 21 0.29 1.28 9.14
N ARG A 22 0.84 2.37 8.59
CA ARG A 22 0.06 3.32 7.80
C ARG A 22 -0.29 2.68 6.46
N VAL A 23 -1.55 2.82 6.06
CA VAL A 23 -2.06 2.34 4.76
C VAL A 23 -2.17 3.52 3.80
N LEU A 24 -1.51 3.39 2.66
CA LEU A 24 -1.44 4.41 1.62
C LEU A 24 -1.99 3.85 0.31
N LEU A 25 -2.65 4.71 -0.48
CA LEU A 25 -3.02 4.46 -1.86
C LEU A 25 -1.97 5.12 -2.77
N ALA A 26 -1.32 4.36 -3.64
CA ALA A 26 -0.41 4.92 -4.64
C ALA A 26 -1.20 5.81 -5.62
N ARG A 27 -0.61 6.91 -6.09
CA ARG A 27 -1.26 7.83 -7.04
C ARG A 27 -1.20 7.38 -8.50
N ASP A 28 -0.64 6.21 -8.79
CA ASP A 28 -0.59 5.64 -10.13
C ASP A 28 -1.89 4.88 -10.45
N SER A 29 -2.73 5.47 -11.30
CA SER A 29 -4.06 4.95 -11.63
C SER A 29 -4.06 3.71 -12.52
N GLN A 30 -2.90 3.31 -13.04
CA GLN A 30 -2.75 2.15 -13.91
C GLN A 30 -2.95 0.82 -13.17
N TYR A 31 -2.81 0.80 -11.84
CA TYR A 31 -2.92 -0.42 -11.04
C TYR A 31 -3.62 -0.14 -9.70
N PRO A 32 -4.47 -1.05 -9.19
CA PRO A 32 -4.92 -0.98 -7.81
C PRO A 32 -3.75 -1.32 -6.89
N TRP A 33 -3.22 -0.30 -6.20
CA TRP A 33 -1.94 -0.38 -5.50
C TRP A 33 -1.98 0.27 -4.12
N LEU A 34 -1.91 -0.57 -3.08
CA LEU A 34 -1.81 -0.16 -1.69
C LEU A 34 -0.38 -0.34 -1.17
N ILE A 35 0.03 0.51 -0.23
CA ILE A 35 1.36 0.48 0.38
C ILE A 35 1.21 0.52 1.89
N LEU A 36 1.84 -0.43 2.58
CA LEU A 36 1.97 -0.44 4.03
C LEU A 36 3.30 0.20 4.45
N VAL A 37 3.25 1.09 5.43
CA VAL A 37 4.45 1.72 6.02
C VAL A 37 4.42 1.52 7.53
N PRO A 38 5.24 0.62 8.11
CA PRO A 38 5.33 0.46 9.56
C PRO A 38 5.64 1.79 10.24
N ARG A 39 4.84 2.18 11.24
CA ARG A 39 4.99 3.47 11.94
C ARG A 39 6.09 3.43 13.01
N VAL A 40 7.27 2.97 12.63
CA VAL A 40 8.48 2.87 13.44
C VAL A 40 9.57 3.75 12.83
N ALA A 41 10.27 4.53 13.65
CA ALA A 41 11.30 5.45 13.17
C ALA A 41 12.55 4.71 12.65
N GLU A 42 13.26 5.30 11.69
CA GLU A 42 14.56 4.83 11.17
C GLU A 42 14.58 3.39 10.61
N LEU A 43 13.43 2.87 10.21
CA LEU A 43 13.31 1.49 9.73
C LEU A 43 13.49 1.39 8.23
N ARG A 44 14.33 0.44 7.78
CA ARG A 44 14.71 0.27 6.36
C ARG A 44 14.31 -1.09 5.81
N GLU A 45 14.58 -2.13 6.58
CA GLU A 45 14.35 -3.52 6.18
C GLU A 45 13.39 -4.22 7.13
N ILE A 46 12.65 -5.22 6.63
CA ILE A 46 11.74 -6.02 7.47
C ILE A 46 12.50 -6.67 8.63
N HIS A 47 13.74 -7.12 8.40
CA HIS A 47 14.55 -7.75 9.45
C HIS A 47 15.04 -6.78 10.54
N HIS A 48 14.84 -5.46 10.41
CA HIS A 48 15.09 -4.48 11.47
C HIS A 48 13.96 -4.44 12.52
N LEU A 49 12.78 -4.97 12.19
CA LEU A 49 11.68 -5.11 13.14
C LEU A 49 12.00 -6.21 14.17
N SER A 50 11.47 -6.06 15.39
CA SER A 50 11.44 -7.15 16.36
C SER A 50 10.62 -8.32 15.82
N ALA A 51 10.80 -9.52 16.38
CA ALA A 51 10.05 -10.70 15.95
C ALA A 51 8.53 -10.47 15.98
N ASP A 52 8.02 -9.89 17.06
CA ASP A 52 6.59 -9.58 17.23
C ASP A 52 6.08 -8.61 16.17
N LEU A 53 6.85 -7.56 15.86
CA LEU A 53 6.47 -6.59 14.84
C LEU A 53 6.58 -7.15 13.42
N ARG A 54 7.45 -8.14 13.17
CA ARG A 54 7.47 -8.86 11.88
C ARG A 54 6.23 -9.72 11.70
N HIS A 55 5.76 -10.39 12.75
CA HIS A 55 4.50 -11.13 12.70
C HIS A 55 3.33 -10.17 12.46
N GLN A 56 3.26 -9.07 13.21
CA GLN A 56 2.23 -8.04 13.00
C GLN A 56 2.24 -7.46 11.59
N LEU A 57 3.42 -7.19 11.01
CA LEU A 57 3.54 -6.74 9.62
C LEU A 57 3.00 -7.80 8.63
N MET A 58 3.30 -9.07 8.86
CA MET A 58 2.82 -10.16 8.01
C MET A 58 1.30 -10.29 8.09
N ASP A 59 0.74 -10.25 9.30
CA ASP A 59 -0.71 -10.31 9.52
C ASP A 59 -1.43 -9.14 8.81
N GLU A 60 -0.91 -7.92 8.93
CA GLU A 60 -1.44 -6.74 8.24
C GLU A 60 -1.29 -6.83 6.71
N SER A 61 -0.18 -7.40 6.23
CA SER A 61 0.07 -7.62 4.80
C SER A 61 -0.92 -8.61 4.19
N CYS A 62 -1.10 -9.76 4.85
CA CYS A 62 -2.09 -10.78 4.46
C CYS A 62 -3.50 -10.20 4.44
N LEU A 63 -3.87 -9.47 5.49
CA LEU A 63 -5.18 -8.82 5.61
C LEU A 63 -5.45 -7.84 4.46
N VAL A 64 -4.49 -6.98 4.11
CA VAL A 64 -4.67 -6.05 2.98
C VAL A 64 -4.77 -6.82 1.65
N ALA A 65 -3.95 -7.86 1.47
CA ALA A 65 -4.03 -8.70 0.27
C ALA A 65 -5.39 -9.41 0.15
N GLU A 66 -5.94 -9.96 1.24
CA GLU A 66 -7.26 -10.61 1.26
C GLU A 66 -8.39 -9.63 0.94
N VAL A 67 -8.35 -8.41 1.47
CA VAL A 67 -9.31 -7.34 1.13
C VAL A 67 -9.22 -7.03 -0.37
N MET A 68 -8.00 -6.81 -0.90
CA MET A 68 -7.80 -6.53 -2.33
C MET A 68 -8.29 -7.69 -3.20
N GLU A 69 -7.99 -8.93 -2.84
CA GLU A 69 -8.41 -10.12 -3.56
C GLU A 69 -9.93 -10.25 -3.60
N THR A 70 -10.59 -10.08 -2.46
CA THR A 70 -12.04 -10.17 -2.33
C THR A 70 -12.77 -9.13 -3.18
N VAL A 71 -12.31 -7.88 -3.17
CA VAL A 71 -13.04 -6.76 -3.78
C VAL A 71 -12.70 -6.53 -5.25
N LEU A 72 -11.52 -6.97 -5.71
CA LEU A 72 -11.05 -6.75 -7.08
C LEU A 72 -11.02 -8.03 -7.92
N GLN A 73 -10.97 -9.22 -7.30
CA GLN A 73 -10.80 -10.51 -7.97
C GLN A 73 -9.64 -10.50 -9.01
N PRO A 74 -8.42 -10.12 -8.60
CA PRO A 74 -7.29 -10.08 -9.52
C PRO A 74 -6.82 -11.47 -9.92
N ASP A 75 -6.15 -11.58 -11.06
CA ASP A 75 -5.46 -12.80 -11.47
C ASP A 75 -4.30 -13.13 -10.50
N LYS A 76 -3.68 -12.11 -9.90
CA LYS A 76 -2.60 -12.28 -8.92
C LYS A 76 -2.42 -11.06 -8.02
N ILE A 77 -2.07 -11.27 -6.74
CA ILE A 77 -1.48 -10.22 -5.89
C ILE A 77 0.05 -10.27 -5.97
N ASN A 78 0.69 -9.12 -6.18
CA ASN A 78 2.14 -8.93 -6.01
C ASN A 78 2.41 -8.19 -4.70
N VAL A 79 3.34 -8.72 -3.89
CA VAL A 79 3.80 -8.12 -2.64
C VAL A 79 5.31 -7.94 -2.71
N GLY A 80 5.83 -6.77 -2.31
CA GLY A 80 7.28 -6.52 -2.37
C GLY A 80 7.74 -5.38 -1.46
N ALA A 81 8.88 -5.59 -0.79
CA ALA A 81 9.65 -4.56 -0.12
C ALA A 81 10.94 -4.36 -0.91
N LEU A 82 11.11 -3.18 -1.52
CA LEU A 82 12.24 -2.88 -2.41
C LEU A 82 13.12 -1.77 -1.83
N GLY A 83 12.60 -0.54 -1.74
CA GLY A 83 13.26 0.54 -1.00
C GLY A 83 14.56 1.12 -1.58
N ASN A 84 14.93 0.79 -2.83
CA ASN A 84 16.21 1.24 -3.42
C ASN A 84 16.42 2.77 -3.43
N LEU A 85 15.34 3.54 -3.68
CA LEU A 85 15.38 5.01 -3.72
C LEU A 85 14.80 5.67 -2.46
N VAL A 86 13.82 5.02 -1.83
CA VAL A 86 13.17 5.52 -0.60
C VAL A 86 13.57 4.58 0.54
N PRO A 87 14.44 5.02 1.46
CA PRO A 87 15.04 4.13 2.46
C PRO A 87 14.08 3.72 3.58
N GLN A 88 12.96 4.44 3.76
CA GLN A 88 11.96 4.08 4.76
C GLN A 88 11.26 2.78 4.34
N LEU A 89 11.21 1.78 5.22
CA LEU A 89 10.53 0.52 4.93
C LEU A 89 9.08 0.77 4.51
N HIS A 90 8.72 0.20 3.37
CA HIS A 90 7.37 0.17 2.86
C HIS A 90 7.15 -1.12 2.07
N LEU A 91 5.93 -1.66 2.15
CA LEU A 91 5.55 -2.92 1.55
C LEU A 91 4.42 -2.69 0.54
N HIS A 92 4.71 -2.92 -0.73
CA HIS A 92 3.76 -2.76 -1.82
C HIS A 92 2.80 -3.95 -1.89
N HIS A 93 1.52 -3.68 -2.16
CA HIS A 93 0.47 -4.65 -2.45
C HIS A 93 -0.23 -4.22 -3.74
N VAL A 94 -0.14 -5.04 -4.78
CA VAL A 94 -0.64 -4.69 -6.12
C VAL A 94 -1.55 -5.79 -6.63
N ALA A 95 -2.78 -5.44 -7.00
CA ALA A 95 -3.67 -6.32 -7.73
C ALA A 95 -3.28 -6.32 -9.22
N ARG A 96 -2.98 -7.51 -9.74
CA ARG A 96 -2.51 -7.72 -11.12
C ARG A 96 -3.56 -8.44 -11.94
N PHE A 97 -3.63 -8.05 -13.21
CA PHE A 97 -4.54 -8.62 -14.18
C PHE A 97 -3.76 -8.95 -15.44
N THR A 98 -4.13 -10.04 -16.11
CA THR A 98 -3.57 -10.43 -17.41
C THR A 98 -3.75 -9.36 -18.49
N SER A 99 -4.68 -8.43 -18.29
CA SER A 99 -4.93 -7.25 -19.13
C SER A 99 -4.16 -5.99 -18.72
N ASP A 100 -3.44 -6.00 -17.58
CA ASP A 100 -2.70 -4.81 -17.13
C ASP A 100 -1.46 -4.54 -18.00
N ILE A 101 -1.09 -3.26 -18.11
CA ILE A 101 -0.07 -2.77 -19.05
C ILE A 101 1.35 -3.32 -18.78
N ALA A 102 1.60 -3.87 -17.59
CA ALA A 102 2.89 -4.44 -17.22
C ALA A 102 2.90 -5.98 -17.20
N TRP A 103 1.77 -6.65 -17.42
CA TRP A 103 1.69 -8.11 -17.37
C TRP A 103 2.55 -8.77 -18.46
N PRO A 104 3.29 -9.86 -18.17
CA PRO A 104 3.43 -10.57 -16.89
C PRO A 104 4.59 -10.06 -16.01
N GLY A 105 5.24 -8.97 -16.42
CA GLY A 105 6.37 -8.38 -15.70
C GLY A 105 5.98 -7.66 -14.40
N PRO A 106 6.99 -7.21 -13.64
CA PRO A 106 6.77 -6.34 -12.48
C PRO A 106 6.25 -4.96 -12.92
N ILE A 107 5.46 -4.29 -12.07
CA ILE A 107 4.99 -2.92 -12.35
C ILE A 107 6.08 -1.87 -12.13
N TRP A 108 7.08 -2.16 -11.28
CA TRP A 108 8.04 -1.18 -10.80
C TRP A 108 8.99 -0.73 -11.91
N GLY A 109 8.80 0.49 -12.40
CA GLY A 109 9.61 1.08 -13.47
C GLY A 109 9.28 0.57 -14.88
N ALA A 110 8.19 -0.18 -15.04
CA ALA A 110 7.78 -0.69 -16.35
C ALA A 110 7.25 0.43 -17.27
N HIS A 111 6.46 1.34 -16.71
CA HIS A 111 5.84 2.47 -17.42
C HIS A 111 5.86 3.73 -16.55
N PRO A 112 5.81 4.93 -17.15
CA PRO A 112 5.60 6.17 -16.39
C PRO A 112 4.29 6.13 -15.60
N SER A 113 4.30 6.66 -14.39
CA SER A 113 3.10 6.76 -13.54
C SER A 113 2.07 7.70 -14.16
N VAL A 114 0.79 7.31 -14.11
CA VAL A 114 -0.34 8.15 -14.53
C VAL A 114 -1.12 8.57 -13.30
N PRO A 115 -1.24 9.88 -12.97
CA PRO A 115 -1.98 10.30 -11.79
C PRO A 115 -3.48 10.09 -11.98
N TYR A 116 -4.17 9.78 -10.88
CA TYR A 116 -5.63 9.93 -10.82
C TYR A 116 -6.03 11.40 -11.05
N ALA A 117 -7.14 11.62 -11.76
CA ALA A 117 -7.80 12.94 -11.73
C ALA A 117 -8.34 13.22 -10.31
N ASP A 118 -8.41 14.47 -9.88
CA ASP A 118 -8.75 14.82 -8.48
C ASP A 118 -10.05 14.16 -7.98
N LYS A 119 -11.11 14.20 -8.80
CA LYS A 119 -12.41 13.57 -8.47
C LYS A 119 -12.31 12.05 -8.39
N GLU A 120 -11.52 11.44 -9.27
CA GLU A 120 -11.28 10.01 -9.25
C GLU A 120 -10.48 9.61 -8.00
N MET A 121 -9.47 10.41 -7.63
CA MET A 121 -8.68 10.18 -6.43
C MET A 121 -9.56 10.18 -5.17
N GLN A 122 -10.46 11.15 -5.03
CA GLN A 122 -11.42 11.19 -3.92
C GLN A 122 -12.33 9.96 -3.92
N THR A 123 -12.78 9.52 -5.10
CA THR A 123 -13.61 8.32 -5.25
C THR A 123 -12.85 7.07 -4.81
N GLN A 124 -11.60 6.92 -5.22
CA GLN A 124 -10.75 5.79 -4.84
C GLN A 124 -10.42 5.79 -3.34
N VAL A 125 -10.15 6.95 -2.75
CA VAL A 125 -9.93 7.07 -1.30
C VAL A 125 -11.18 6.64 -0.53
N ALA A 126 -12.37 7.09 -0.93
CA ALA A 126 -13.61 6.70 -0.29
C ALA A 126 -13.87 5.19 -0.45
N TYR A 127 -13.68 4.65 -1.67
CA TYR A 127 -13.81 3.24 -1.99
C TYR A 127 -12.93 2.36 -1.09
N TRP A 128 -11.66 2.71 -0.93
CA TRP A 128 -10.73 1.94 -0.11
C TRP A 128 -10.98 2.10 1.38
N ARG A 129 -11.29 3.31 1.86
CA ARG A 129 -11.63 3.52 3.27
C ARG A 129 -12.85 2.71 3.67
N GLU A 130 -13.89 2.67 2.86
CA GLU A 130 -15.09 1.85 3.11
C GLU A 130 -14.74 0.37 3.29
N ARG A 131 -13.92 -0.20 2.39
CA ARG A 131 -13.53 -1.61 2.42
C ARG A 131 -12.58 -1.95 3.55
N LEU A 132 -11.65 -1.05 3.87
CA LEU A 132 -10.73 -1.23 4.98
C LEU A 132 -11.41 -1.06 6.33
N CYS A 133 -12.45 -0.21 6.45
CA CYS A 133 -13.24 -0.08 7.68
C CYS A 133 -14.04 -1.35 8.03
N ALA A 134 -14.25 -2.27 7.08
CA ALA A 134 -14.80 -3.60 7.39
C ALA A 134 -13.83 -4.47 8.21
N VAL A 135 -12.56 -4.06 8.29
CA VAL A 135 -11.53 -4.70 9.11
C VAL A 135 -11.52 -4.07 10.50
N SER A 136 -11.67 -4.89 11.54
CA SER A 136 -11.84 -4.43 12.93
C SER A 136 -10.68 -3.60 13.52
N CYS A 137 -9.49 -3.64 12.92
CA CYS A 137 -8.29 -2.98 13.42
C CYS A 137 -7.87 -1.74 12.60
N PHE A 138 -8.63 -1.38 11.57
CA PHE A 138 -8.33 -0.21 10.74
C PHE A 138 -8.96 1.07 11.32
N THR A 139 -8.16 2.12 11.44
CA THR A 139 -8.62 3.48 11.77
C THR A 139 -8.47 4.36 10.55
N SER A 140 -9.57 4.89 10.02
CA SER A 140 -9.51 5.80 8.87
C SER A 140 -8.78 7.10 9.22
N GLY A 141 -8.03 7.64 8.27
CA GLY A 141 -7.41 8.95 8.43
C GLY A 141 -8.45 10.06 8.37
N SER A 142 -8.47 10.97 9.35
CA SER A 142 -9.11 12.27 9.21
C SER A 142 -8.18 13.19 8.42
N GLU A 143 -8.71 13.93 7.44
CA GLU A 143 -7.97 14.98 6.72
C GLU A 143 -7.34 16.02 7.65
#